data_AF-A0A2V5TC69-F1
#
_entry.id   AF-A0A2V5TC69-F1
#
_cell.length_a   1.000
_cell.length_b   1.000
_cell.length_c   1.000
_cell.angle_alpha   90.00
_cell.angle_beta   90.00
_cell.angle_gamma   90.00
#
_symmetry.space_group_name_H-M   'P 1'
#
loop_
_entity.id
_entity.type
_entity.pdbx_description
1 polymer ?
#
loop_
_entity_poly.entity_id
_entity_poly.type
_entity_poly.pdbx_seq_one_letter_code
_entity_poly.pdbx_strand_id
1 'polypeptide(L)'
;MQDRRSFYVVFAIAAVLVVPAAIALRTVVHPAILQATSDNPTPLGYTWSLLLFIVPIAALGWWFACRPDLQFPRKAFWRTIAVLTPVGFLLDLLFGNTFFIFPNKAATLGCEIPAVGGAIPIEEFVFYLAGFMLVLLSYIWCDEYWMAAYNVPDYTVAAKGIARIVRFHFASVALGVALIAAAVLYRKFVSGAAEGFPWYFIYLVCASIIPSAGFFHTAQPFINWRAFSFTFFLLLLISLLWEVTLALPYGWWEYRTGILMGLHIGAWSGLPIEAVCVWFAVSFTAIITYEVIKIWKALGTRALEAFFGIRK
;
A
#
# COMPACT_ATOMS: atom_id res chain seq x y z
N MET A 1 23.64 13.56 0.88
CA MET A 1 23.06 14.49 -0.12
C MET A 1 22.44 13.76 -1.32
N GLN A 2 22.97 12.61 -1.74
CA GLN A 2 22.47 11.81 -2.88
C GLN A 2 21.08 11.17 -2.62
N ASP A 3 20.79 10.77 -1.37
CA ASP A 3 19.52 10.08 -1.04
C ASP A 3 18.31 11.01 -1.01
N ARG A 4 18.49 12.26 -0.54
CA ARG A 4 17.41 13.25 -0.51
C ARG A 4 16.97 13.66 -1.92
N ARG A 5 17.91 13.77 -2.87
CA ARG A 5 17.57 13.99 -4.29
C ARG A 5 16.82 12.79 -4.88
N SER A 6 17.26 11.58 -4.53
CA SER A 6 16.66 10.33 -5.00
C SER A 6 15.20 10.17 -4.57
N PHE A 7 14.88 10.54 -3.34
CA PHE A 7 13.49 10.60 -2.84
C PHE A 7 12.61 11.48 -3.72
N TYR A 8 13.04 12.72 -4.04
CA TYR A 8 12.23 13.63 -4.87
C TYR A 8 12.10 13.15 -6.33
N VAL A 9 13.09 12.43 -6.85
CA VAL A 9 13.03 11.85 -8.20
C VAL A 9 11.88 10.85 -8.33
N VAL A 10 11.55 10.10 -7.28
CA VAL A 10 10.38 9.19 -7.29
C VAL A 10 9.10 9.95 -7.65
N PHE A 11 8.86 11.08 -7.00
CA PHE A 11 7.69 11.92 -7.26
C PHE A 11 7.74 12.58 -8.63
N ALA A 12 8.93 12.98 -9.10
CA ALA A 12 9.09 13.53 -10.43
C ALA A 12 8.71 12.50 -11.51
N ILE A 13 9.20 11.26 -11.41
CA ILE A 13 8.87 10.19 -12.37
C ILE A 13 7.38 9.87 -12.30
N ALA A 14 6.81 9.75 -11.10
CA ALA A 14 5.37 9.53 -10.95
C ALA A 14 4.55 10.66 -11.58
N ALA A 15 4.93 11.93 -11.36
CA ALA A 15 4.25 13.08 -11.93
C ALA A 15 4.30 13.11 -13.47
N VAL A 16 5.42 12.70 -14.07
CA VAL A 16 5.57 12.61 -15.54
C VAL A 16 4.55 11.67 -16.18
N LEU A 17 4.10 10.64 -15.46
CA LEU A 17 3.05 9.73 -15.94
C LEU A 17 1.65 10.16 -15.49
N VAL A 18 1.49 10.53 -14.22
CA VAL A 18 0.19 10.83 -13.61
C VAL A 18 -0.43 12.10 -14.18
N VAL A 19 0.36 13.15 -14.46
CA VAL A 19 -0.19 14.42 -14.96
C VAL A 19 -0.78 14.26 -16.37
N PRO A 20 -0.08 13.69 -17.38
CA PRO A 20 -0.69 13.43 -18.67
C PRO A 20 -1.88 12.49 -18.60
N ALA A 21 -1.81 11.43 -17.78
CA ALA A 21 -2.93 10.52 -17.58
C ALA A 21 -4.15 11.25 -17.01
N ALA A 22 -3.96 12.10 -15.99
CA ALA A 22 -5.05 12.89 -15.41
C ALA A 22 -5.67 13.87 -16.42
N ILE A 23 -4.87 14.48 -17.29
CA ILE A 23 -5.36 15.34 -18.37
C ILE A 23 -6.20 14.52 -19.35
N ALA A 24 -5.70 13.39 -19.84
CA ALA A 24 -6.41 12.51 -20.77
C ALA A 24 -7.71 11.95 -20.16
N LEU A 25 -7.69 11.52 -18.90
CA LEU A 25 -8.88 11.01 -18.22
C LEU A 25 -9.93 12.11 -18.02
N ARG A 26 -9.51 13.37 -17.84
CA ARG A 26 -10.42 14.52 -17.79
C ARG A 26 -11.09 14.86 -19.12
N THR A 27 -10.56 14.39 -20.26
CA THR A 27 -11.25 14.59 -21.54
C THR A 27 -12.42 13.64 -21.75
N VAL A 28 -12.58 12.61 -20.91
CA VAL A 28 -13.68 11.66 -21.00
C VAL A 28 -14.97 12.29 -20.44
N VAL A 29 -15.83 12.79 -21.33
CA VAL A 29 -17.11 13.40 -20.97
C VAL A 29 -18.16 12.33 -20.64
N HIS A 30 -18.20 11.25 -21.41
CA HIS A 30 -19.09 10.11 -21.22
C HIS A 30 -18.26 8.83 -21.09
N PRO A 31 -18.06 8.32 -19.86
CA PRO A 31 -17.36 7.06 -19.64
C PRO A 31 -18.02 5.90 -20.38
N ALA A 32 -17.22 5.00 -20.92
CA ALA A 32 -17.73 3.75 -21.48
C ALA A 32 -18.29 2.87 -20.36
N ILE A 33 -19.37 2.16 -20.67
CA ILE A 33 -20.01 1.22 -19.75
C ILE A 33 -19.78 -0.19 -20.30
N LEU A 34 -19.30 -1.10 -19.44
CA LEU A 34 -19.16 -2.50 -19.80
C LEU A 34 -20.56 -3.12 -19.95
N GLN A 35 -20.84 -3.68 -21.13
CA GLN A 35 -22.10 -4.40 -21.36
C GLN A 35 -21.88 -5.89 -21.10
N ALA A 36 -22.39 -6.38 -19.98
CA ALA A 36 -22.36 -7.80 -19.66
C ALA A 36 -23.26 -8.58 -20.65
N THR A 37 -22.72 -9.66 -21.21
CA THR A 37 -23.44 -10.57 -22.13
C THR A 37 -23.88 -11.88 -21.46
N SER A 38 -23.66 -12.00 -20.15
CA SER A 38 -23.96 -13.17 -19.32
C SER A 38 -24.36 -12.70 -17.93
N ASP A 39 -25.24 -13.45 -17.25
CA ASP A 39 -25.65 -13.20 -15.86
C ASP A 39 -24.48 -13.37 -14.87
N ASN A 40 -23.49 -14.17 -15.24
CA ASN A 40 -22.25 -14.33 -14.48
C ASN A 40 -21.05 -14.24 -15.43
N PRO A 41 -20.57 -13.03 -15.73
CA PRO A 41 -19.50 -12.83 -16.71
C PRO A 41 -18.11 -13.22 -16.19
N THR A 42 -17.92 -13.33 -14.86
CA THR A 42 -16.61 -13.62 -14.24
C THR A 42 -16.74 -14.58 -13.06
N PRO A 43 -17.16 -15.84 -13.28
CA PRO A 43 -17.19 -16.84 -12.22
C PRO A 43 -15.80 -17.00 -11.61
N LEU A 44 -15.71 -16.92 -10.28
CA LEU A 44 -14.44 -16.96 -9.52
C LEU A 44 -13.43 -15.89 -9.97
N GLY A 45 -13.87 -14.82 -10.63
CA GLY A 45 -12.99 -13.79 -11.20
C GLY A 45 -12.06 -13.17 -10.16
N TYR A 46 -12.59 -12.82 -8.99
CA TYR A 46 -11.79 -12.27 -7.90
C TYR A 46 -10.79 -13.32 -7.40
N THR A 47 -11.21 -14.56 -7.15
CA THR A 47 -10.31 -15.64 -6.74
C THR A 47 -9.15 -15.85 -7.72
N TRP A 48 -9.44 -15.97 -9.02
CA TRP A 48 -8.41 -16.18 -10.05
C TRP A 48 -7.49 -14.99 -10.20
N SER A 49 -8.01 -13.77 -10.02
CA SER A 49 -7.20 -12.56 -10.13
C SER A 49 -6.10 -12.45 -9.07
N LEU A 50 -6.22 -13.15 -7.94
CA LEU A 50 -5.15 -13.23 -6.93
C LEU A 50 -3.86 -13.84 -7.48
N LEU A 51 -3.91 -14.56 -8.62
CA LEU A 51 -2.73 -15.02 -9.34
C LEU A 51 -1.80 -13.88 -9.80
N LEU A 52 -2.34 -12.68 -10.03
CA LEU A 52 -1.53 -11.47 -10.31
C LEU A 52 -0.56 -11.14 -9.16
N PHE A 53 -0.85 -11.61 -7.95
CA PHE A 53 0.03 -11.50 -6.79
C PHE A 53 0.79 -12.79 -6.52
N ILE A 54 0.08 -13.92 -6.50
CA ILE A 54 0.63 -15.22 -6.10
C ILE A 54 1.75 -15.69 -7.04
N VAL A 55 1.60 -15.52 -8.36
CA VAL A 55 2.63 -15.98 -9.32
C VAL A 55 3.93 -15.19 -9.18
N PRO A 56 3.93 -13.83 -9.17
CA PRO A 56 5.13 -13.06 -8.87
C PRO A 56 5.73 -13.39 -7.49
N ILE A 57 4.91 -13.60 -6.46
CA ILE A 57 5.38 -14.01 -5.13
C ILE A 57 6.08 -15.36 -5.20
N ALA A 58 5.54 -16.34 -5.92
CA ALA A 58 6.16 -17.65 -6.07
C ALA A 58 7.53 -17.54 -6.76
N ALA A 59 7.63 -16.75 -7.85
CA ALA A 59 8.88 -16.54 -8.57
C ALA A 59 9.94 -15.83 -7.71
N LEU A 60 9.58 -14.72 -7.05
CA LEU A 60 10.50 -13.96 -6.20
C LEU A 60 10.81 -14.71 -4.89
N GLY A 61 9.85 -15.44 -4.36
CA GLY A 61 10.01 -16.30 -3.18
C GLY A 61 10.95 -17.46 -3.46
N TRP A 62 10.84 -18.10 -4.63
CA TRP A 62 11.80 -19.10 -5.08
C TRP A 62 13.21 -18.53 -5.17
N TRP A 63 13.36 -17.38 -5.87
CA TRP A 63 14.63 -16.67 -5.93
C TRP A 63 15.18 -16.37 -4.51
N PHE A 64 14.35 -15.88 -3.61
CA PHE A 64 14.74 -15.53 -2.24
C PHE A 64 15.11 -16.74 -1.39
N ALA A 65 14.49 -17.89 -1.64
CA ALA A 65 14.82 -19.16 -0.99
C ALA A 65 16.18 -19.71 -1.47
N CYS A 66 16.47 -19.59 -2.77
CA CYS A 66 17.74 -19.99 -3.37
C CYS A 66 18.95 -19.12 -2.97
N ARG A 67 18.74 -18.04 -2.20
CA ARG A 67 19.79 -17.10 -1.75
C ARG A 67 20.08 -17.27 -0.25
N PRO A 68 20.91 -18.25 0.15
CA PRO A 68 21.22 -18.49 1.56
C PRO A 68 22.06 -17.37 2.20
N ASP A 69 22.67 -16.50 1.40
CA ASP A 69 23.39 -15.30 1.81
C ASP A 69 22.47 -14.22 2.42
N LEU A 70 21.19 -14.17 2.02
CA LEU A 70 20.23 -13.14 2.45
C LEU A 70 19.55 -13.43 3.80
N GLN A 71 20.28 -14.00 4.77
CA GLN A 71 19.73 -14.34 6.10
C GLN A 71 19.21 -13.12 6.87
N PHE A 72 19.92 -11.99 6.75
CA PHE A 72 19.55 -10.76 7.45
C PHE A 72 18.25 -10.15 6.86
N PRO A 73 18.14 -9.90 5.54
CA PRO A 73 16.89 -9.51 4.89
C PRO A 73 15.73 -10.47 5.17
N ARG A 74 15.96 -11.78 5.17
CA ARG A 74 14.93 -12.81 5.41
C ARG A 74 14.31 -12.72 6.79
N LYS A 75 15.11 -12.50 7.82
CA LYS A 75 14.61 -12.33 9.18
C LYS A 75 13.81 -11.02 9.33
N ALA A 76 14.16 -9.96 8.60
CA ALA A 76 13.39 -8.71 8.59
C ALA A 76 12.07 -8.88 7.82
N PHE A 77 12.11 -9.56 6.68
CA PHE A 77 10.94 -9.87 5.86
C PHE A 77 9.84 -10.56 6.68
N TRP A 78 10.15 -11.71 7.30
CA TRP A 78 9.15 -12.47 8.05
C TRP A 78 8.59 -11.71 9.27
N ARG A 79 9.42 -10.92 9.95
CA ARG A 79 8.94 -10.05 11.03
C ARG A 79 8.03 -8.95 10.53
N THR A 80 8.30 -8.40 9.34
CA THR A 80 7.46 -7.37 8.73
C THR A 80 6.10 -7.96 8.36
N ILE A 81 6.07 -9.14 7.73
CA ILE A 81 4.82 -9.86 7.44
C ILE A 81 4.03 -10.18 8.72
N ALA A 82 4.71 -10.65 9.77
CA ALA A 82 4.08 -10.94 11.05
C ALA A 82 3.48 -9.70 11.75
N VAL A 83 3.87 -8.48 11.36
CA VAL A 83 3.29 -7.24 11.85
C VAL A 83 2.18 -6.74 10.93
N LEU A 84 2.45 -6.66 9.62
CA LEU A 84 1.53 -6.02 8.67
C LEU A 84 0.30 -6.88 8.37
N THR A 85 0.46 -8.20 8.21
CA THR A 85 -0.67 -9.08 7.86
C THR A 85 -1.76 -9.08 8.95
N PRO A 86 -1.44 -9.26 10.25
CA PRO A 86 -2.48 -9.17 11.29
C PRO A 86 -3.13 -7.80 11.36
N VAL A 87 -2.38 -6.72 11.14
CA VAL A 87 -2.94 -5.37 11.07
C VAL A 87 -3.92 -5.30 9.90
N GLY A 88 -3.56 -5.73 8.70
CA GLY A 88 -4.47 -5.81 7.55
C GLY A 88 -5.75 -6.60 7.83
N PHE A 89 -5.64 -7.76 8.48
CA PHE A 89 -6.81 -8.58 8.82
C PHE A 89 -7.72 -7.89 9.83
N LEU A 90 -7.15 -7.28 10.87
CA LEU A 90 -7.92 -6.52 11.85
C LEU A 90 -8.65 -5.35 11.21
N LEU A 91 -8.02 -4.69 10.23
CA LEU A 91 -8.61 -3.58 9.51
C LEU A 91 -9.84 -4.02 8.72
N ASP A 92 -9.76 -5.16 8.04
CA ASP A 92 -10.91 -5.71 7.33
C ASP A 92 -12.02 -6.20 8.24
N LEU A 93 -11.67 -6.94 9.29
CA LEU A 93 -12.64 -7.43 10.27
C LEU A 93 -13.43 -6.28 10.92
N LEU A 94 -12.83 -5.11 11.10
CA LEU A 94 -13.46 -3.96 11.74
C LEU A 94 -14.10 -2.99 10.73
N PHE A 95 -13.47 -2.76 9.59
CA PHE A 95 -13.81 -1.67 8.67
C PHE A 95 -14.11 -2.09 7.24
N GLY A 96 -13.91 -3.36 6.86
CA GLY A 96 -14.11 -3.83 5.48
C GLY A 96 -15.51 -3.52 4.96
N ASN A 97 -16.56 -3.89 5.70
CA ASN A 97 -17.95 -3.57 5.32
C ASN A 97 -18.31 -2.08 5.47
N THR A 98 -17.49 -1.30 6.19
CA THR A 98 -17.66 0.16 6.29
C THR A 98 -17.26 0.83 4.99
N PHE A 99 -16.22 0.34 4.32
CA PHE A 99 -15.69 0.95 3.10
C PHE A 99 -16.17 0.28 1.82
N PHE A 100 -16.32 -1.05 1.85
CA PHE A 100 -16.58 -1.87 0.68
C PHE A 100 -17.96 -2.52 0.73
N ILE A 101 -18.44 -2.85 -0.48
CA ILE A 101 -19.52 -3.80 -0.72
C ILE A 101 -19.06 -4.82 -1.75
N PHE A 102 -19.63 -6.03 -1.69
CA PHE A 102 -19.26 -7.16 -2.55
C PHE A 102 -20.49 -7.65 -3.33
N PRO A 103 -20.89 -6.96 -4.41
CA PRO A 103 -22.14 -7.27 -5.10
C PRO A 103 -22.05 -8.57 -5.92
N ASN A 104 -20.90 -8.85 -6.56
CA ASN A 104 -20.69 -10.07 -7.33
C ASN A 104 -20.15 -11.22 -6.46
N LYS A 105 -21.03 -11.85 -5.69
CA LYS A 105 -20.68 -13.02 -4.85
C LYS A 105 -20.19 -14.23 -5.66
N ALA A 106 -20.57 -14.34 -6.94
CA ALA A 106 -20.12 -15.43 -7.81
C ALA A 106 -18.66 -15.27 -8.27
N ALA A 107 -18.05 -14.10 -8.05
CA ALA A 107 -16.65 -13.84 -8.33
C ALA A 107 -15.69 -14.41 -7.26
N THR A 108 -16.20 -14.86 -6.11
CA THR A 108 -15.39 -15.38 -4.99
C THR A 108 -15.59 -16.89 -4.83
N LEU A 109 -14.76 -17.53 -3.99
CA LEU A 109 -14.87 -18.94 -3.63
C LEU A 109 -16.15 -19.29 -2.87
N GLY A 110 -16.90 -18.29 -2.39
CA GLY A 110 -18.05 -18.48 -1.50
C GLY A 110 -17.66 -18.78 -0.05
N CYS A 111 -16.37 -18.73 0.30
CA CYS A 111 -15.91 -18.78 1.69
C CYS A 111 -15.85 -17.36 2.26
N GLU A 112 -16.62 -17.10 3.30
CA GLU A 112 -16.69 -15.78 3.93
C GLU A 112 -16.25 -15.83 5.40
N ILE A 113 -15.63 -14.75 5.86
CA ILE A 113 -15.19 -14.56 7.25
C ILE A 113 -16.14 -13.55 7.92
N PRO A 114 -16.73 -13.90 9.09
CA PRO A 114 -17.57 -12.96 9.84
C PRO A 114 -16.79 -11.72 10.27
N ALA A 115 -17.32 -10.54 9.96
CA ALA A 115 -16.75 -9.25 10.30
C ALA A 115 -17.83 -8.28 10.80
N VAL A 116 -17.40 -7.11 11.29
CA VAL A 116 -18.33 -6.04 11.69
C VAL A 116 -19.09 -5.56 10.45
N GLY A 117 -20.42 -5.53 10.54
CA GLY A 117 -21.29 -5.04 9.46
C GLY A 117 -21.59 -6.03 8.34
N GLY A 118 -21.06 -7.26 8.38
CA GLY A 118 -21.30 -8.28 7.36
C GLY A 118 -20.16 -9.28 7.20
N ALA A 119 -20.37 -10.32 6.39
CA ALA A 119 -19.30 -11.27 6.06
C ALA A 119 -18.44 -10.74 4.89
N ILE A 120 -17.13 -10.94 4.99
CA ILE A 120 -16.13 -10.50 4.00
C ILE A 120 -15.56 -11.73 3.29
N PRO A 121 -15.37 -11.71 1.96
CA PRO A 121 -14.74 -12.83 1.25
C PRO A 121 -13.34 -13.17 1.78
N ILE A 122 -13.00 -14.46 1.81
CA ILE A 122 -11.66 -14.91 2.23
C ILE A 122 -10.54 -14.31 1.36
N GLU A 123 -10.86 -13.98 0.10
CA GLU A 123 -9.94 -13.37 -0.85
C GLU A 123 -9.31 -12.07 -0.33
N GLU A 124 -10.01 -11.28 0.47
CA GLU A 124 -9.44 -10.05 1.05
C GLU A 124 -8.27 -10.37 1.98
N PHE A 125 -8.40 -11.42 2.79
CA PHE A 125 -7.33 -11.87 3.70
C PHE A 125 -6.15 -12.45 2.91
N VAL A 126 -6.41 -13.18 1.83
CA VAL A 126 -5.36 -13.62 0.92
C VAL A 126 -4.68 -12.42 0.27
N PHE A 127 -5.44 -11.40 -0.12
CA PHE A 127 -4.96 -10.16 -0.71
C PHE A 127 -4.05 -9.39 0.24
N TYR A 128 -4.40 -9.20 1.52
CA TYR A 128 -3.49 -8.53 2.46
C TYR A 128 -2.15 -9.26 2.60
N LEU A 129 -2.18 -10.58 2.80
CA LEU A 129 -0.96 -11.36 2.90
C LEU A 129 -0.14 -11.28 1.61
N ALA A 130 -0.77 -11.55 0.46
CA ALA A 130 -0.12 -11.57 -0.83
C ALA A 130 0.40 -10.18 -1.22
N GLY A 131 -0.39 -9.13 -1.03
CA GLY A 131 -0.02 -7.74 -1.27
C GLY A 131 1.23 -7.34 -0.49
N PHE A 132 1.26 -7.57 0.83
CA PHE A 132 2.46 -7.28 1.63
C PHE A 132 3.66 -8.12 1.20
N MET A 133 3.48 -9.41 0.93
CA MET A 133 4.54 -10.27 0.44
C MET A 133 5.10 -9.77 -0.89
N LEU A 134 4.24 -9.38 -1.82
CA LEU A 134 4.64 -8.89 -3.13
C LEU A 134 5.43 -7.58 -3.05
N VAL A 135 4.93 -6.61 -2.26
CA VAL A 135 5.63 -5.34 -2.03
C VAL A 135 7.04 -5.61 -1.51
N LEU A 136 7.16 -6.44 -0.46
CA LEU A 136 8.43 -6.69 0.19
C LEU A 136 9.38 -7.53 -0.66
N LEU A 137 8.90 -8.61 -1.30
CA LEU A 137 9.74 -9.45 -2.16
C LEU A 137 10.24 -8.69 -3.38
N SER A 138 9.40 -7.86 -4.00
CA SER A 138 9.80 -7.02 -5.15
C SER A 138 10.85 -6.01 -4.72
N TYR A 139 10.64 -5.37 -3.55
CA TYR A 139 11.60 -4.43 -3.00
C TYR A 139 12.93 -5.11 -2.67
N ILE A 140 12.91 -6.26 -1.96
CA ILE A 140 14.11 -7.01 -1.59
C ILE A 140 14.87 -7.49 -2.82
N TRP A 141 14.17 -8.01 -3.83
CA TRP A 141 14.80 -8.44 -5.07
C TRP A 141 15.50 -7.28 -5.78
N CYS A 142 14.88 -6.10 -5.83
CA CYS A 142 15.54 -4.92 -6.37
C CYS A 142 16.68 -4.44 -5.47
N ASP A 143 16.48 -4.41 -4.15
CA ASP A 143 17.43 -3.88 -3.19
C ASP A 143 18.72 -4.71 -3.08
N GLU A 144 18.59 -6.03 -3.17
CA GLU A 144 19.70 -6.97 -2.97
C GLU A 144 20.31 -7.49 -4.28
N TYR A 145 19.60 -7.38 -5.42
CA TYR A 145 20.08 -7.90 -6.71
C TYR A 145 20.08 -6.87 -7.83
N TRP A 146 18.92 -6.41 -8.31
CA TRP A 146 18.87 -5.60 -9.52
C TRP A 146 19.52 -4.22 -9.33
N MET A 147 19.22 -3.58 -8.20
CA MET A 147 19.60 -2.21 -7.88
C MET A 147 20.51 -2.15 -6.65
N ALA A 148 21.26 -3.23 -6.39
CA ALA A 148 22.15 -3.39 -5.25
C ALA A 148 23.22 -2.30 -5.15
N ALA A 149 23.65 -1.73 -6.28
CA ALA A 149 24.60 -0.62 -6.32
C ALA A 149 24.11 0.66 -5.60
N TYR A 150 22.82 0.76 -5.32
CA TYR A 150 22.20 1.89 -4.60
C TYR A 150 21.78 1.54 -3.17
N ASN A 151 22.06 0.32 -2.71
CA ASN A 151 21.80 -0.11 -1.34
C ASN A 151 22.91 0.42 -0.41
N VAL A 152 22.63 0.42 0.90
CA VAL A 152 23.59 0.78 1.95
C VAL A 152 24.71 -0.27 1.99
N PRO A 153 25.99 0.07 1.70
CA PRO A 153 27.06 -0.92 1.54
C PRO A 153 27.34 -1.75 2.80
N ASP A 154 27.31 -1.12 3.98
CA ASP A 154 27.41 -1.80 5.27
C ASP A 154 26.27 -1.33 6.18
N TYR A 155 25.22 -2.16 6.23
CA TYR A 155 24.02 -1.87 7.00
C TYR A 155 24.28 -1.77 8.52
N THR A 156 25.21 -2.59 9.04
CA THR A 156 25.51 -2.64 10.48
C THR A 156 26.26 -1.39 10.91
N VAL A 157 27.25 -0.98 10.11
CA VAL A 157 28.00 0.26 10.36
C VAL A 157 27.11 1.48 10.18
N ALA A 158 26.25 1.51 9.15
CA ALA A 158 25.32 2.62 8.94
C ALA A 158 24.27 2.75 10.06
N ALA A 159 23.81 1.63 10.63
CA ALA A 159 22.90 1.63 11.78
C ALA A 159 23.60 1.99 13.11
N LYS A 160 24.93 1.82 13.18
CA LYS A 160 25.71 2.08 14.39
C LYS A 160 25.61 3.55 14.76
N GLY A 161 25.22 3.83 16.01
CA GLY A 161 25.06 5.20 16.52
C GLY A 161 23.64 5.76 16.45
N ILE A 162 22.67 5.01 15.91
CA ILE A 162 21.24 5.36 16.06
C ILE A 162 20.84 5.13 17.52
N ALA A 163 20.77 6.22 18.30
CA ALA A 163 20.40 6.17 19.72
C ALA A 163 18.94 5.77 19.97
N ARG A 164 18.04 6.12 19.05
CA ARG A 164 16.62 5.73 19.06
C ARG A 164 16.06 5.75 17.64
N ILE A 165 15.25 4.74 17.31
CA ILE A 165 14.61 4.62 16.01
C ILE A 165 13.42 5.59 15.90
N VAL A 166 12.63 5.74 16.96
CA VAL A 166 11.48 6.66 16.96
C VAL A 166 12.01 8.09 17.00
N ARG A 167 11.79 8.82 15.91
CA ARG A 167 12.11 10.24 15.78
C ARG A 167 10.92 10.95 15.16
N PHE A 168 10.13 11.56 16.04
CA PHE A 168 8.88 12.20 15.66
C PHE A 168 9.13 13.34 14.67
N HIS A 169 8.52 13.22 13.49
CA HIS A 169 8.63 14.19 12.41
C HIS A 169 7.35 15.04 12.37
N PHE A 170 7.35 16.17 13.08
CA PHE A 170 6.19 17.06 13.20
C PHE A 170 5.63 17.51 11.85
N ALA A 171 6.48 17.68 10.83
CA ALA A 171 6.02 18.04 9.49
C ALA A 171 5.14 16.95 8.86
N SER A 172 5.37 15.66 9.14
CA SER A 172 4.48 14.57 8.68
C SER A 172 3.11 14.67 9.33
N VAL A 173 3.04 15.06 10.62
CA VAL A 173 1.77 15.23 11.34
C VAL A 173 1.01 16.44 10.83
N ALA A 174 1.70 17.57 10.67
CA ALA A 174 1.11 18.80 10.13
C ALA A 174 0.55 18.56 8.72
N LEU A 175 1.30 17.86 7.87
CA LEU A 175 0.84 17.45 6.54
C LEU A 175 -0.42 16.57 6.64
N GLY A 176 -0.41 15.60 7.56
CA GLY A 176 -1.55 14.73 7.80
C GLY A 176 -2.83 15.46 8.18
N VAL A 177 -2.74 16.36 9.17
CA VAL A 177 -3.85 17.20 9.60
C VAL A 177 -4.34 18.09 8.46
N ALA A 178 -3.42 18.68 7.70
CA ALA A 178 -3.76 19.51 6.54
C ALA A 178 -4.50 18.71 5.46
N LEU A 179 -4.06 17.48 5.15
CA LEU A 179 -4.72 16.60 4.18
C LEU A 179 -6.13 16.21 4.65
N ILE A 180 -6.30 15.86 5.92
CA ILE A 180 -7.62 15.54 6.50
C ILE A 180 -8.54 16.76 6.42
N ALA A 181 -8.07 17.94 6.85
CA ALA A 181 -8.85 19.17 6.80
C ALA A 181 -9.27 19.49 5.36
N ALA A 182 -8.33 19.42 4.41
CA ALA A 182 -8.62 19.65 3.00
C ALA A 182 -9.67 18.67 2.44
N ALA A 183 -9.57 17.38 2.77
CA ALA A 183 -10.54 16.38 2.35
C ALA A 183 -11.94 16.64 2.92
N VAL A 184 -12.04 17.01 4.20
CA VAL A 184 -13.32 17.34 4.85
C VAL A 184 -13.92 18.59 4.24
N LEU A 185 -13.13 19.66 4.07
CA LEU A 185 -13.59 20.90 3.44
C LEU A 185 -14.05 20.66 2.00
N TYR A 186 -13.29 19.89 1.22
CA TYR A 186 -13.69 19.53 -0.14
C TYR A 186 -15.02 18.76 -0.15
N ARG A 187 -15.16 17.73 0.70
CA ARG A 187 -16.41 16.95 0.80
C ARG A 187 -17.59 17.85 1.16
N LYS A 188 -17.43 18.75 2.13
CA LYS A 188 -18.53 19.59 2.62
C LYS A 188 -18.91 20.73 1.69
N PHE A 189 -17.95 21.35 0.99
CA PHE A 189 -18.20 22.60 0.27
C PHE A 189 -18.08 22.51 -1.25
N VAL A 190 -17.37 21.50 -1.79
CA VAL A 190 -17.03 21.46 -3.22
C VAL A 190 -17.59 20.23 -3.93
N SER A 191 -17.61 19.08 -3.26
CA SER A 191 -17.90 17.78 -3.90
C SER A 191 -19.32 17.62 -4.46
N GLY A 192 -20.27 18.49 -4.09
CA GLY A 192 -21.69 18.31 -4.37
C GLY A 192 -22.38 17.21 -3.54
N ALA A 193 -21.66 16.53 -2.64
CA ALA A 193 -22.15 15.42 -1.81
C ALA A 193 -21.96 15.70 -0.30
N ALA A 194 -22.39 16.88 0.15
CA ALA A 194 -22.10 17.42 1.49
C ALA A 194 -22.57 16.54 2.67
N GLU A 195 -23.53 15.63 2.45
CA GLU A 195 -24.06 14.75 3.48
C GLU A 195 -23.06 13.68 3.95
N GLY A 196 -22.12 13.26 3.09
CA GLY A 196 -21.12 12.26 3.47
C GLY A 196 -19.92 12.82 4.23
N PHE A 197 -18.99 11.92 4.58
CA PHE A 197 -17.75 12.25 5.29
C PHE A 197 -16.60 11.36 4.79
N PRO A 198 -15.38 11.90 4.56
CA PRO A 198 -14.29 11.18 3.90
C PRO A 198 -13.57 10.19 4.85
N TRP A 199 -14.33 9.31 5.49
CA TRP A 199 -13.81 8.33 6.46
C TRP A 199 -12.70 7.47 5.87
N TYR A 200 -12.85 7.04 4.61
CA TYR A 200 -11.84 6.20 3.97
C TYR A 200 -10.51 6.95 3.79
N PHE A 201 -10.55 8.19 3.32
CA PHE A 201 -9.33 8.99 3.18
C PHE A 201 -8.67 9.25 4.53
N ILE A 202 -9.45 9.63 5.56
CA ILE A 202 -8.92 9.85 6.91
C ILE A 202 -8.26 8.59 7.44
N TYR A 203 -8.90 7.45 7.24
CA TYR A 203 -8.39 6.15 7.62
C TYR A 203 -7.02 5.86 6.95
N LEU A 204 -6.91 6.05 5.62
CA LEU A 204 -5.66 5.85 4.89
C LEU A 204 -4.56 6.79 5.38
N VAL A 205 -4.92 8.05 5.63
CA VAL A 205 -4.02 9.07 6.13
C VAL A 205 -3.54 8.68 7.53
N CYS A 206 -4.41 8.29 8.45
CA CYS A 206 -4.01 7.84 9.79
C CYS A 206 -3.13 6.57 9.75
N ALA A 207 -3.53 5.56 8.98
CA ALA A 207 -2.82 4.29 8.86
C ALA A 207 -1.40 4.47 8.30
N SER A 208 -1.22 5.41 7.37
CA SER A 208 0.08 5.71 6.74
C SER A 208 0.91 6.77 7.48
N ILE A 209 0.28 7.72 8.19
CA ILE A 209 0.95 8.75 8.97
C ILE A 209 1.73 8.15 10.12
N ILE A 210 1.17 7.19 10.87
CA ILE A 210 1.82 6.68 12.08
C ILE A 210 3.25 6.15 11.77
N PRO A 211 3.44 5.25 10.80
CA PRO A 211 4.78 4.82 10.42
C PRO A 211 5.61 5.96 9.80
N SER A 212 4.99 6.82 9.00
CA SER A 212 5.68 7.93 8.32
C SER A 212 6.09 9.09 9.24
N ALA A 213 5.41 9.30 10.35
CA ALA A 213 5.71 10.34 11.32
C ALA A 213 6.66 9.84 12.42
N GLY A 214 6.57 8.56 12.79
CA GLY A 214 7.42 7.95 13.81
C GLY A 214 8.79 7.53 13.28
N PHE A 215 8.86 7.06 12.03
CA PHE A 215 10.02 6.32 11.54
C PHE A 215 10.67 6.85 10.26
N PHE A 216 9.96 7.66 9.47
CA PHE A 216 10.49 8.11 8.17
C PHE A 216 11.86 8.79 8.29
N HIS A 217 12.04 9.66 9.28
CA HIS A 217 13.32 10.34 9.48
C HIS A 217 14.50 9.35 9.69
N THR A 218 14.24 8.21 10.35
CA THR A 218 15.25 7.19 10.61
C THR A 218 15.40 6.22 9.44
N ALA A 219 14.31 5.84 8.78
CA ALA A 219 14.31 4.88 7.69
C ALA A 219 14.74 5.47 6.34
N GLN A 220 14.46 6.75 6.07
CA GLN A 220 14.68 7.42 4.77
C GLN A 220 16.11 7.27 4.21
N PRO A 221 17.19 7.30 5.01
CA PRO A 221 18.55 7.06 4.52
C PRO A 221 18.85 5.59 4.16
N PHE A 222 18.07 4.65 4.68
CA PHE A 222 18.25 3.21 4.46
C PHE A 222 17.40 2.69 3.29
N ILE A 223 16.39 3.46 2.86
CA ILE A 223 15.54 3.08 1.73
C ILE A 223 16.32 3.25 0.43
N ASN A 224 16.43 2.16 -0.33
CA ASN A 224 16.86 2.21 -1.71
C ASN A 224 15.74 2.77 -2.59
N TRP A 225 15.80 4.08 -2.86
CA TRP A 225 14.75 4.80 -3.59
C TRP A 225 14.52 4.32 -5.03
N ARG A 226 15.50 3.66 -5.66
CA ARG A 226 15.28 3.05 -6.99
C ARG A 226 14.50 1.74 -6.86
N ALA A 227 14.88 0.89 -5.91
CA ALA A 227 14.12 -0.32 -5.60
C ALA A 227 12.68 0.01 -5.18
N PHE A 228 12.52 1.04 -4.34
CA PHE A 228 11.21 1.58 -3.97
C PHE A 228 10.41 1.99 -5.21
N SER A 229 11.01 2.77 -6.11
CA SER A 229 10.33 3.26 -7.32
C SER A 229 9.86 2.09 -8.18
N PHE A 230 10.73 1.11 -8.43
CA PHE A 230 10.37 -0.07 -9.21
C PHE A 230 9.20 -0.81 -8.59
N THR A 231 9.26 -1.10 -7.27
CA THR A 231 8.18 -1.77 -6.56
C THR A 231 6.88 -0.99 -6.64
N PHE A 232 6.93 0.33 -6.46
CA PHE A 232 5.74 1.18 -6.57
C PHE A 232 5.14 1.14 -7.98
N PHE A 233 5.94 1.23 -9.04
CA PHE A 233 5.44 1.16 -10.41
C PHE A 233 4.90 -0.23 -10.77
N LEU A 234 5.52 -1.30 -10.26
CA LEU A 234 4.99 -2.66 -10.41
C LEU A 234 3.60 -2.78 -9.77
N LEU A 235 3.43 -2.25 -8.55
CA LEU A 235 2.14 -2.27 -7.87
C LEU A 235 1.09 -1.37 -8.54
N LEU A 236 1.51 -0.22 -9.08
CA LEU A 236 0.63 0.63 -9.87
C LEU A 236 0.15 -0.10 -11.13
N LEU A 237 1.05 -0.82 -11.83
CA LEU A 237 0.66 -1.64 -12.98
C LEU A 237 -0.32 -2.74 -12.58
N ILE A 238 -0.06 -3.44 -11.47
CA ILE A 238 -0.97 -4.47 -10.96
C ILE A 238 -2.32 -3.86 -10.59
N SER A 239 -2.37 -2.71 -9.91
CA SER A 239 -3.62 -2.00 -9.62
C SER A 239 -4.40 -1.66 -10.88
N LEU A 240 -3.75 -1.16 -11.93
CA LEU A 240 -4.40 -0.85 -13.20
C LEU A 240 -4.98 -2.11 -13.87
N LEU A 241 -4.26 -3.23 -13.82
CA LEU A 241 -4.74 -4.51 -14.38
C LEU A 241 -5.85 -5.13 -13.51
N TRP A 242 -5.68 -5.11 -12.20
CA TRP A 242 -6.48 -5.85 -11.25
C TRP A 242 -7.74 -5.09 -10.83
N GLU A 243 -7.59 -3.85 -10.41
CA GLU A 243 -8.67 -3.06 -9.85
C GLU A 243 -9.43 -2.31 -10.94
N VAL A 244 -8.70 -1.59 -11.80
CA VAL A 244 -9.31 -0.73 -12.83
C VAL A 244 -9.85 -1.53 -14.00
N THR A 245 -9.13 -2.55 -14.47
CA THR A 245 -9.52 -3.30 -15.67
C THR A 245 -10.46 -4.48 -15.35
N LEU A 246 -10.31 -5.08 -14.16
CA LEU A 246 -11.07 -6.29 -13.80
C LEU A 246 -12.07 -6.02 -12.67
N ALA A 247 -11.61 -5.66 -11.47
CA ALA A 247 -12.49 -5.68 -10.30
C ALA A 247 -13.67 -4.71 -10.38
N LEU A 248 -13.40 -3.43 -10.67
CA LEU A 248 -14.46 -2.42 -10.71
C LEU A 248 -15.42 -2.63 -11.89
N PRO A 249 -14.97 -2.85 -13.14
CA PRO A 249 -15.89 -3.09 -14.24
C PRO A 249 -16.80 -4.31 -14.06
N TYR A 250 -16.34 -5.34 -13.34
CA TYR A 250 -17.09 -6.58 -13.10
C TYR A 250 -17.73 -6.66 -11.71
N GLY A 251 -17.69 -5.58 -10.91
CA GLY A 251 -18.36 -5.46 -9.62
C GLY A 251 -17.90 -6.48 -8.58
N TRP A 252 -16.62 -6.87 -8.58
CA TRP A 252 -16.10 -7.81 -7.57
C TRP A 252 -16.18 -7.21 -6.17
N TRP A 253 -15.81 -5.93 -6.06
CA TRP A 253 -16.14 -5.06 -4.94
C TRP A 253 -16.45 -3.65 -5.46
N GLU A 254 -17.13 -2.86 -4.65
CA GLU A 254 -17.35 -1.44 -4.89
C GLU A 254 -17.14 -0.64 -3.61
N TYR A 255 -16.96 0.67 -3.76
CA TYR A 255 -16.78 1.59 -2.64
C TYR A 255 -18.10 2.23 -2.25
N ARG A 256 -18.35 2.33 -0.94
CA ARG A 256 -19.52 3.07 -0.43
C ARG A 256 -19.34 4.58 -0.63
N THR A 257 -20.22 5.21 -1.41
CA THR A 257 -20.10 6.63 -1.79
C THR A 257 -20.20 7.64 -0.63
N GLY A 258 -20.90 7.26 0.45
CA GLY A 258 -21.09 8.12 1.64
C GLY A 258 -19.84 8.32 2.50
N ILE A 259 -18.86 7.42 2.37
CA ILE A 259 -17.62 7.41 3.19
C ILE A 259 -16.38 7.92 2.42
N LEU A 260 -16.56 8.30 1.16
CA LEU A 260 -15.53 8.83 0.27
C LEU A 260 -15.52 10.37 0.28
N MET A 261 -14.43 10.95 -0.21
CA MET A 261 -14.25 12.39 -0.41
C MET A 261 -15.11 12.93 -1.55
N GLY A 262 -15.50 12.07 -2.50
CA GLY A 262 -16.31 12.44 -3.66
C GLY A 262 -15.52 12.70 -4.94
N LEU A 263 -14.20 12.52 -4.90
CA LEU A 263 -13.34 12.59 -6.10
C LEU A 263 -13.23 11.22 -6.76
N HIS A 264 -13.72 11.11 -7.99
CA HIS A 264 -13.74 9.87 -8.73
C HIS A 264 -13.20 10.06 -10.15
N ILE A 265 -12.60 9.00 -10.69
CA ILE A 265 -12.11 8.94 -12.06
C ILE A 265 -13.18 8.22 -12.89
N GLY A 266 -14.03 9.00 -13.56
CA GLY A 266 -15.19 8.46 -14.30
C GLY A 266 -14.80 7.43 -15.35
N ALA A 267 -13.70 7.67 -16.07
CA ALA A 267 -13.17 6.77 -17.10
C ALA A 267 -12.70 5.39 -16.56
N TRP A 268 -12.54 5.24 -15.25
CA TRP A 268 -12.13 4.00 -14.58
C TRP A 268 -13.27 3.46 -13.71
N SER A 269 -14.46 3.35 -14.30
CA SER A 269 -15.66 2.86 -13.62
C SER A 269 -15.97 3.61 -12.31
N GLY A 270 -15.64 4.91 -12.27
CA GLY A 270 -15.83 5.73 -11.08
C GLY A 270 -14.86 5.43 -9.93
N LEU A 271 -13.64 4.91 -10.20
CA LEU A 271 -12.62 4.67 -9.19
C LEU A 271 -12.41 5.90 -8.28
N PRO A 272 -12.56 5.80 -6.95
CA PRO A 272 -12.27 6.90 -6.05
C PRO A 272 -10.77 7.18 -5.98
N ILE A 273 -10.39 8.45 -5.84
CA ILE A 273 -8.97 8.82 -5.76
C ILE A 273 -8.27 8.19 -4.56
N GLU A 274 -9.03 7.91 -3.49
CA GLU A 274 -8.55 7.21 -2.31
C GLU A 274 -8.01 5.82 -2.62
N ALA A 275 -8.63 5.09 -3.56
CA ALA A 275 -8.14 3.78 -4.00
C ALA A 275 -6.73 3.89 -4.61
N VAL A 276 -6.48 4.92 -5.42
CA VAL A 276 -5.15 5.21 -5.97
C VAL A 276 -4.15 5.53 -4.84
N CYS A 277 -4.57 6.32 -3.84
CA CYS A 277 -3.74 6.68 -2.69
C CYS A 277 -3.35 5.47 -1.84
N VAL A 278 -4.18 4.42 -1.75
CA VAL A 278 -3.89 3.19 -1.01
C VAL A 278 -2.60 2.54 -1.50
N TRP A 279 -2.45 2.38 -2.82
CA TRP A 279 -1.29 1.72 -3.41
C TRP A 279 0.02 2.45 -3.13
N PHE A 280 -0.04 3.78 -3.09
CA PHE A 280 1.07 4.61 -2.66
C PHE A 280 1.35 4.44 -1.16
N ALA A 281 0.32 4.57 -0.33
CA ALA A 281 0.41 4.50 1.12
C ALA A 281 0.91 3.13 1.63
N VAL A 282 0.45 2.04 1.04
CA VAL A 282 0.83 0.67 1.41
C VAL A 282 2.30 0.40 1.06
N SER A 283 2.77 0.89 -0.10
CA SER A 283 4.17 0.77 -0.53
C SER A 283 5.10 1.45 0.47
N PHE A 284 4.80 2.70 0.85
CA PHE A 284 5.56 3.43 1.86
C PHE A 284 5.51 2.75 3.23
N THR A 285 4.31 2.39 3.69
CA THR A 285 4.12 1.78 5.00
C THR A 285 4.89 0.47 5.14
N ALA A 286 4.79 -0.40 4.13
CA ALA A 286 5.45 -1.70 4.15
C ALA A 286 6.99 -1.55 4.13
N ILE A 287 7.52 -0.72 3.25
CA ILE A 287 8.98 -0.54 3.09
C ILE A 287 9.58 0.20 4.29
N ILE A 288 8.93 1.23 4.83
CA ILE A 288 9.38 1.90 6.06
C ILE A 288 9.40 0.89 7.21
N THR A 289 8.35 0.10 7.37
CA THR A 289 8.28 -0.91 8.45
C THR A 289 9.39 -1.96 8.29
N TYR A 290 9.65 -2.39 7.07
CA TYR A 290 10.73 -3.31 6.75
C TYR A 290 12.12 -2.75 7.10
N GLU A 291 12.43 -1.52 6.68
CA GLU A 291 13.71 -0.89 6.99
C GLU A 291 13.86 -0.63 8.50
N VAL A 292 12.81 -0.21 9.19
CA VAL A 292 12.81 -0.09 10.66
C VAL A 292 13.17 -1.40 11.34
N ILE A 293 12.61 -2.52 10.86
CA ILE A 293 12.90 -3.84 11.40
C ILE A 293 14.35 -4.25 11.08
N LYS A 294 14.88 -3.96 9.88
CA LYS A 294 16.30 -4.16 9.55
C LYS A 294 17.19 -3.35 10.50
N ILE A 295 16.92 -2.06 10.70
CA ILE A 295 17.67 -1.19 11.62
C ILE A 295 17.64 -1.75 13.05
N TRP A 296 16.46 -2.10 13.56
CA TRP A 296 16.33 -2.70 14.89
C TRP A 296 17.17 -3.97 15.02
N LYS A 297 17.15 -4.84 14.00
CA LYS A 297 17.96 -6.05 14.01
C LYS A 297 19.46 -5.77 13.94
N ALA A 298 19.89 -4.77 13.18
CA ALA A 298 21.29 -4.37 13.08
C ALA A 298 21.82 -3.77 14.40
N LEU A 299 20.98 -3.06 15.16
CA LEU A 299 21.34 -2.53 16.48
C LEU A 299 21.57 -3.64 17.52
N GLY A 300 20.93 -4.80 17.37
CA GLY A 300 21.11 -5.94 18.29
C GLY A 300 20.55 -5.73 19.70
N THR A 301 19.82 -4.63 19.94
CA THR A 301 19.27 -4.25 21.25
C THR A 301 17.81 -4.69 21.44
N ARG A 302 17.34 -4.66 22.68
CA ARG A 302 15.92 -4.93 23.01
C ARG A 302 15.02 -3.85 22.39
N ALA A 303 13.76 -4.18 22.11
CA ALA A 303 12.84 -3.27 21.43
C ALA A 303 12.70 -1.91 22.14
N LEU A 304 12.55 -1.87 23.46
CA LEU A 304 12.42 -0.60 24.20
C LEU A 304 13.67 0.29 24.09
N GLU A 305 14.85 -0.32 24.10
CA GLU A 305 16.11 0.39 23.93
C GLU A 305 16.27 0.88 22.48
N ALA A 306 16.04 0.01 21.49
CA ALA A 306 16.15 0.36 20.08
C ALA A 306 15.18 1.46 19.66
N PHE A 307 13.92 1.35 20.06
CA PHE A 307 12.87 2.27 19.61
C PHE A 307 12.89 3.59 20.38
N PHE A 308 13.10 3.57 21.71
CA PHE A 308 12.95 4.74 22.56
C PHE A 308 14.25 5.23 23.22
N GLY A 309 15.35 4.49 23.10
CA GLY A 309 16.61 4.82 23.77
C GLY A 309 16.59 4.56 25.28
N ILE A 310 15.59 3.82 25.77
CA ILE A 310 15.42 3.52 27.20
C ILE A 310 16.28 2.28 27.52
N ARG A 311 17.47 2.50 28.10
CA ARG A 311 18.27 1.42 28.68
C ARG A 311 17.56 0.91 29.92
N LYS A 312 17.15 -0.36 29.89
CA LYS A 312 16.82 -1.14 31.08
C LYS A 312 17.99 -2.04 31.40
#